data_AF-A0A5J4TZ48-F1
#
_entry.id   AF-A0A5J4TZ48-F1
#
_cell.length_a   1.000
_cell.length_b   1.000
_cell.length_c   1.000
_cell.angle_alpha   90.00
_cell.angle_beta   90.00
_cell.angle_gamma   90.00
#
_symmetry.space_group_name_H-M   'P 1'
#
loop_
_entity.id
_entity.type
_entity.pdbx_description
1 polymer ?
#
loop_
_entity_poly.entity_id
_entity_poly.type
_entity_poly.pdbx_seq_one_letter_code
_entity_poly.pdbx_strand_id
1 'polypeptide(L)'
;MTEQLIEENQWQILTVDNDYEILTDEPYTIRKKSNGFIPITRINSDGYVDIKLNRVPYRLHRVLAIQFIPNPDNLPEIDHINRNKSDNRLENLRWVTRSQNQKNKTSNHGVQYEYVDELSDDAIEITDYGDYKFEFYYYDNNDFWFYNGVQYRKLHMIDNGWSYHVKVTDINDKITKIAVNKFKKLYDLI
;
A
#
# COMPACT_ATOMS: atom_id res chain seq x y z
N MET A 1 -33.55 -2.04 31.67
CA MET A 1 -33.55 -3.24 30.80
C MET A 1 -33.44 -2.90 29.32
N THR A 2 -33.08 -1.66 28.96
CA THR A 2 -32.98 -1.17 27.58
C THR A 2 -31.56 -0.79 27.16
N GLU A 3 -30.65 -0.53 28.11
CA GLU A 3 -29.23 -0.23 27.80
C GLU A 3 -28.41 -1.52 27.54
N GLN A 4 -28.71 -2.60 28.27
CA GLN A 4 -27.97 -3.87 28.16
C GLN A 4 -28.20 -4.59 26.82
N LEU A 5 -29.32 -4.33 26.14
CA LEU A 5 -29.64 -4.90 24.82
C LEU A 5 -29.02 -4.11 23.65
N ILE A 6 -28.57 -2.86 23.87
CA ILE A 6 -27.92 -2.04 22.84
C ILE A 6 -26.42 -2.34 22.79
N GLU A 7 -25.78 -2.66 23.92
CA GLU A 7 -24.36 -3.03 23.96
C GLU A 7 -24.05 -4.39 23.32
N GLU A 8 -24.95 -5.38 23.40
CA GLU A 8 -24.72 -6.71 22.81
C GLU A 8 -24.74 -6.69 21.27
N ASN A 9 -25.40 -5.71 20.65
CA ASN A 9 -25.52 -5.62 19.19
C ASN A 9 -24.27 -5.05 18.49
N GLN A 10 -23.22 -4.70 19.24
CA GLN A 10 -22.00 -4.08 18.73
C GLN A 10 -20.80 -5.03 18.71
N TRP A 11 -20.88 -6.19 19.37
CA TRP A 11 -19.79 -7.15 19.41
C TRP A 11 -20.01 -8.27 18.39
N GLN A 12 -19.05 -8.48 17.51
CA GLN A 12 -19.00 -9.60 16.59
C GLN A 12 -17.93 -10.60 16.99
N ILE A 13 -18.17 -11.89 16.75
CA ILE A 13 -17.14 -12.91 16.92
C ILE A 13 -15.97 -12.59 16.00
N LEU A 14 -14.76 -12.62 16.56
CA LEU A 14 -13.56 -12.32 15.81
C LEU A 14 -13.22 -13.49 14.88
N THR A 15 -13.18 -13.23 13.57
CA THR A 15 -13.01 -14.26 12.54
C THR A 15 -11.74 -15.09 12.70
N VAL A 16 -10.64 -14.49 13.16
CA VAL A 16 -9.32 -15.16 13.26
C VAL A 16 -9.14 -15.98 14.54
N ASP A 17 -9.94 -15.72 15.59
CA ASP A 17 -9.92 -16.46 16.85
C ASP A 17 -11.28 -16.32 17.54
N ASN A 18 -12.09 -17.38 17.44
CA ASN A 18 -13.45 -17.40 17.95
C ASN A 18 -13.56 -17.33 19.48
N ASP A 19 -12.46 -17.31 20.26
CA ASP A 19 -12.50 -17.01 21.69
C ASP A 19 -12.63 -15.50 21.98
N TYR A 20 -12.43 -14.68 20.95
CA TYR A 20 -12.48 -13.23 21.02
C TYR A 20 -13.67 -12.68 20.26
N GLU A 21 -14.00 -11.44 20.58
CA GLU A 21 -14.99 -10.62 19.90
C GLU A 21 -14.44 -9.21 19.68
N ILE A 22 -15.01 -8.50 18.72
CA ILE A 22 -14.58 -7.19 18.27
C ILE A 22 -15.78 -6.25 18.13
N LEU A 23 -15.61 -4.99 18.54
CA LEU A 23 -16.59 -3.95 18.29
C LEU A 23 -16.74 -3.69 16.78
N THR A 24 -17.96 -3.46 16.33
CA THR A 24 -18.27 -3.11 14.94
C THR A 24 -18.05 -1.64 14.61
N ASP A 25 -17.93 -0.79 15.63
CA ASP A 25 -17.62 0.63 15.50
C ASP A 25 -16.23 0.95 16.07
N GLU A 26 -15.66 2.07 15.64
CA GLU A 26 -14.42 2.63 16.20
C GLU A 26 -14.54 2.75 17.73
N PRO A 27 -13.53 2.31 18.51
CA PRO A 27 -12.15 2.03 18.10
C PRO A 27 -11.87 0.56 17.70
N TYR A 28 -12.89 -0.22 17.31
CA TYR A 28 -12.77 -1.65 16.97
C TYR A 28 -12.06 -2.47 18.07
N THR A 29 -12.41 -2.20 19.33
CA THR A 29 -11.81 -2.89 20.49
C THR A 29 -11.98 -4.39 20.36
N ILE A 30 -10.91 -5.15 20.62
CA ILE A 30 -10.94 -6.62 20.68
C ILE A 30 -10.87 -7.05 22.14
N ARG A 31 -11.75 -7.97 22.57
CA ARG A 31 -11.71 -8.55 23.92
C ARG A 31 -12.00 -10.05 23.90
N LYS A 32 -11.56 -10.74 24.95
CA LYS A 32 -11.82 -12.17 25.14
C LYS A 32 -13.24 -12.36 25.68
N LYS A 33 -14.03 -13.23 25.06
CA LYS A 33 -15.44 -13.45 25.44
C LYS A 33 -15.60 -13.97 26.87
N SER A 34 -14.67 -14.82 27.32
CA SER A 34 -14.80 -15.51 28.60
C SER A 34 -14.71 -14.60 29.83
N ASN A 35 -13.98 -13.47 29.73
CA ASN A 35 -13.65 -12.64 30.88
C ASN A 35 -13.48 -11.15 30.56
N GLY A 36 -13.83 -10.73 29.35
CA GLY A 36 -13.70 -9.34 28.90
C GLY A 36 -12.26 -8.84 28.78
N PHE A 37 -11.25 -9.71 28.86
CA PHE A 37 -9.85 -9.31 28.79
C PHE A 37 -9.53 -8.67 27.44
N ILE A 38 -9.04 -7.43 27.46
CA ILE A 38 -8.59 -6.69 26.28
C ILE A 38 -7.09 -6.94 26.09
N PRO A 39 -6.67 -7.62 24.99
CA PRO A 39 -5.26 -7.85 24.72
C PRO A 39 -4.50 -6.55 24.45
N ILE A 40 -3.26 -6.50 24.92
CA ILE A 40 -2.37 -5.37 24.65
C ILE A 40 -1.84 -5.47 23.22
N THR A 41 -1.83 -4.34 22.53
CA THR A 41 -1.18 -4.15 21.23
C THR A 41 0.23 -3.59 21.39
N ARG A 42 1.14 -3.89 20.45
CA ARG A 42 2.51 -3.36 20.45
C ARG A 42 3.00 -3.10 19.03
N ILE A 43 3.80 -2.06 18.84
CA ILE A 43 4.51 -1.84 17.58
C ILE A 43 5.75 -2.74 17.56
N ASN A 44 5.95 -3.49 16.48
CA ASN A 44 7.14 -4.31 16.28
C ASN A 44 8.28 -3.55 15.58
N SER A 45 9.42 -4.22 15.43
CA SER A 45 10.62 -3.65 14.79
C SER A 45 10.40 -3.21 13.35
N ASP A 46 9.42 -3.78 12.66
CA ASP A 46 9.09 -3.43 11.27
C ASP A 46 8.10 -2.26 11.17
N GLY A 47 7.63 -1.73 12.31
CA GLY A 47 6.69 -0.63 12.43
C GLY A 47 5.20 -1.03 12.44
N TYR A 48 4.87 -2.33 12.35
CA TYR A 48 3.48 -2.78 12.37
C TYR A 48 2.97 -2.97 13.80
N VAL A 49 1.68 -2.76 14.00
CA VAL A 49 1.01 -3.10 15.27
C VAL A 49 0.68 -4.58 15.30
N ASP A 50 1.15 -5.28 16.32
CA ASP A 50 0.82 -6.66 16.65
C ASP A 50 -0.15 -6.72 17.84
N ILE A 51 -1.01 -7.72 17.85
CA ILE A 51 -1.89 -8.11 18.96
C ILE A 51 -1.65 -9.59 19.30
N LYS A 52 -1.72 -9.97 20.59
CA LYS A 52 -1.51 -11.37 21.00
C LYS A 52 -2.83 -11.98 21.49
N LEU A 53 -3.40 -12.89 20.71
CA LEU A 53 -4.65 -13.60 21.03
C LEU A 53 -4.30 -15.04 21.41
N ASN A 54 -4.72 -15.50 22.59
CA ASN A 54 -4.41 -16.85 23.08
C ASN A 54 -2.93 -17.27 22.91
N ARG A 55 -2.01 -16.33 23.20
CA ARG A 55 -0.55 -16.45 23.05
C ARG A 55 -0.03 -16.53 21.60
N VAL A 56 -0.89 -16.48 20.61
CA VAL A 56 -0.54 -16.41 19.18
C VAL A 56 -0.46 -14.93 18.75
N PRO A 57 0.66 -14.48 18.17
CA PRO A 57 0.77 -13.12 17.65
C PRO A 57 0.05 -12.99 16.30
N TYR A 58 -0.70 -11.91 16.15
CA TYR A 58 -1.35 -11.49 14.92
C TYR A 58 -0.96 -10.06 14.57
N ARG A 59 -0.94 -9.73 13.29
CA ARG A 59 -0.79 -8.35 12.80
C ARG A 59 -2.15 -7.67 12.84
N LEU A 60 -2.28 -6.55 13.55
CA LEU A 60 -3.57 -5.90 13.78
C LEU A 60 -4.28 -5.50 12.48
N HIS A 61 -3.57 -4.90 11.52
CA HIS A 61 -4.15 -4.58 10.21
C HIS A 61 -4.76 -5.80 9.49
N ARG A 62 -4.16 -7.00 9.62
CA ARG A 62 -4.72 -8.22 9.01
C ARG A 62 -5.97 -8.68 9.75
N VAL A 63 -5.97 -8.60 11.07
CA VAL A 63 -7.14 -8.93 11.89
C VAL A 63 -8.32 -8.05 11.48
N LEU A 64 -8.11 -6.74 11.40
CA LEU A 64 -9.14 -5.77 11.01
C LEU A 64 -9.61 -5.96 9.56
N ALA A 65 -8.68 -6.12 8.61
CA ALA A 65 -9.04 -6.30 7.21
C ALA A 65 -9.79 -7.62 6.95
N ILE A 66 -9.40 -8.72 7.61
CA ILE A 66 -10.12 -10.01 7.51
C ILE A 66 -11.55 -9.87 8.07
N GLN A 67 -11.73 -9.08 9.14
CA GLN A 67 -13.03 -8.91 9.76
C GLN A 67 -13.98 -8.04 8.92
N PHE A 68 -13.47 -6.94 8.35
CA PHE A 68 -14.33 -5.86 7.84
C PHE A 68 -14.18 -5.53 6.36
N ILE A 69 -13.12 -6.00 5.68
CA ILE A 69 -12.85 -5.66 4.28
C ILE A 69 -13.06 -6.90 3.40
N PRO A 70 -14.10 -6.95 2.56
CA PRO A 70 -14.30 -8.06 1.62
C PRO A 70 -13.08 -8.27 0.71
N ASN A 71 -12.76 -9.53 0.44
CA ASN A 71 -11.67 -9.92 -0.46
C ASN A 71 -12.19 -10.84 -1.59
N PRO A 72 -13.03 -10.33 -2.50
CA PRO A 72 -13.66 -11.14 -3.55
C PRO A 72 -12.62 -11.78 -4.49
N ASP A 73 -11.50 -11.10 -4.72
CA ASP A 73 -10.43 -11.55 -5.61
C ASP A 73 -9.39 -12.45 -4.91
N ASN A 74 -9.60 -12.76 -3.62
CA ASN A 74 -8.73 -13.60 -2.81
C ASN A 74 -7.24 -13.16 -2.85
N LEU A 75 -7.01 -11.85 -2.77
CA LEU A 75 -5.67 -11.27 -2.80
C LEU A 75 -4.92 -11.59 -1.50
N PRO A 76 -3.60 -11.84 -1.57
CA PRO A 76 -2.85 -12.43 -0.46
C PRO A 76 -2.38 -11.43 0.60
N GLU A 77 -2.25 -10.15 0.27
CA GLU A 77 -1.60 -9.15 1.13
C GLU A 77 -2.52 -7.98 1.46
N ILE A 78 -2.28 -7.36 2.62
CA ILE A 78 -2.87 -6.07 3.01
C ILE A 78 -1.79 -5.00 2.90
N ASP A 79 -2.12 -3.92 2.20
CA ASP A 79 -1.28 -2.74 2.05
C ASP A 79 -1.87 -1.58 2.85
N HIS A 80 -0.98 -0.77 3.43
CA HIS A 80 -1.30 0.50 4.06
C HIS A 80 -1.18 1.59 2.99
N ILE A 81 -2.31 2.16 2.56
CA ILE A 81 -2.38 3.11 1.45
C ILE A 81 -1.40 4.28 1.67
N ASN A 82 -1.42 4.87 2.87
CA ASN A 82 -0.52 5.98 3.25
C ASN A 82 0.90 5.54 3.65
N ARG A 83 1.20 4.23 3.60
CA ARG A 83 2.48 3.60 3.96
C ARG A 83 2.87 3.72 5.44
N ASN A 84 1.97 4.24 6.28
CA ASN A 84 2.12 4.24 7.72
C ASN A 84 1.56 2.94 8.31
N LYS A 85 2.46 2.02 8.64
CA LYS A 85 2.17 0.67 9.14
C LYS A 85 1.47 0.61 10.50
N SER A 86 1.42 1.73 11.23
CA SER A 86 0.71 1.83 12.51
C SER A 86 -0.70 2.40 12.38
N ASP A 87 -1.05 2.99 11.24
CA ASP A 87 -2.39 3.52 10.95
C ASP A 87 -3.29 2.39 10.41
N ASN A 88 -4.00 1.70 11.30
CA ASN A 88 -4.82 0.55 10.95
C ASN A 88 -6.31 0.88 10.74
N ARG A 89 -6.66 2.16 10.51
CA ARG A 89 -8.02 2.55 10.15
C ARG A 89 -8.43 1.84 8.86
N LEU A 90 -9.69 1.39 8.77
CA LEU A 90 -10.14 0.54 7.67
C LEU A 90 -9.99 1.23 6.31
N GLU A 91 -10.21 2.54 6.23
CA GLU A 91 -10.04 3.34 5.01
C GLU A 91 -8.57 3.42 4.53
N ASN A 92 -7.61 3.10 5.38
CA ASN A 92 -6.19 3.08 5.02
C ASN A 92 -5.68 1.68 4.61
N LEU A 93 -6.54 0.65 4.68
CA LEU A 93 -6.16 -0.73 4.38
C LEU A 93 -6.80 -1.19 3.07
N ARG A 94 -6.03 -1.90 2.24
CA ARG A 94 -6.57 -2.53 1.02
C ARG A 94 -5.95 -3.89 0.76
N TRP A 95 -6.75 -4.79 0.21
CA TRP A 95 -6.28 -6.07 -0.33
C TRP A 95 -5.50 -5.83 -1.63
N VAL A 96 -4.30 -6.40 -1.73
CA VAL A 96 -3.41 -6.24 -2.89
C VAL A 96 -2.63 -7.51 -3.21
N THR A 97 -2.14 -7.61 -4.44
CA THR A 97 -1.07 -8.54 -4.79
C THR A 97 0.25 -8.12 -4.16
N ARG A 98 1.17 -9.08 -4.02
CA ARG A 98 2.55 -8.80 -3.61
C ARG A 98 3.21 -7.73 -4.48
N SER A 99 3.03 -7.78 -5.80
CA SER A 99 3.63 -6.82 -6.73
C SER A 99 3.15 -5.39 -6.47
N GLN A 100 1.85 -5.20 -6.26
CA GLN A 100 1.26 -3.91 -5.91
C GLN A 100 1.80 -3.39 -4.57
N ASN A 101 1.87 -4.23 -3.53
CA ASN A 101 2.43 -3.85 -2.24
C ASN A 101 3.91 -3.41 -2.36
N GLN A 102 4.72 -4.14 -3.16
CA GLN A 102 6.11 -3.75 -3.42
C GLN A 102 6.22 -2.40 -4.16
N LYS A 103 5.24 -2.04 -4.99
CA LYS A 103 5.17 -0.76 -5.69
C LYS A 103 4.79 0.40 -4.75
N ASN A 104 4.21 0.14 -3.58
CA ASN A 104 3.84 1.14 -2.55
C ASN A 104 4.83 1.24 -1.38
N LYS A 105 6.13 1.02 -1.61
CA LYS A 105 7.16 1.14 -0.55
C LYS A 105 7.62 2.57 -0.34
N THR A 106 8.11 2.91 0.85
CA THR A 106 8.77 4.21 1.10
C THR A 106 10.23 4.25 0.68
N SER A 107 10.89 3.10 0.59
CA SER A 107 12.30 3.01 0.20
C SER A 107 12.68 1.64 -0.32
N ASN A 108 13.84 1.56 -0.99
CA ASN A 108 14.46 0.32 -1.41
C ASN A 108 15.98 0.48 -1.53
N HIS A 109 16.76 -0.44 -0.96
CA HIS A 109 18.23 -0.42 -1.00
C HIS A 109 18.86 0.95 -0.64
N GLY A 110 18.33 1.62 0.39
CA GLY A 110 18.81 2.92 0.86
C GLY A 110 18.29 4.14 0.09
N VAL A 111 17.62 3.94 -1.04
CA VAL A 111 16.97 5.03 -1.79
C VAL A 111 15.58 5.27 -1.20
N GLN A 112 15.34 6.48 -0.71
CA GLN A 112 14.01 6.95 -0.31
C GLN A 112 13.21 7.34 -1.55
N TYR A 113 11.93 6.98 -1.57
CA TYR A 113 11.03 7.32 -2.66
C TYR A 113 10.27 8.60 -2.36
N GLU A 114 10.17 9.44 -3.37
CA GLU A 114 9.37 10.66 -3.38
C GLU A 114 8.02 10.36 -4.04
N TYR A 115 6.97 10.98 -3.52
CA TYR A 115 5.59 10.80 -3.97
C TYR A 115 4.89 12.15 -4.09
N VAL A 116 4.01 12.27 -5.09
CA VAL A 116 3.07 13.38 -5.23
C VAL A 116 1.66 12.85 -5.50
N ASP A 117 0.65 13.59 -5.07
CA ASP A 117 -0.76 13.25 -5.30
C ASP A 117 -1.19 13.56 -6.74
N GLU A 118 -0.63 14.62 -7.31
CA GLU A 118 -1.00 15.14 -8.63
C GLU A 118 0.27 15.56 -9.39
N LEU A 119 0.19 15.49 -10.72
CA LEU A 119 1.20 16.03 -11.63
C LEU A 119 0.67 17.32 -12.26
N SER A 120 1.54 18.08 -12.93
CA SER A 120 1.09 19.27 -13.67
C SER A 120 0.13 18.91 -14.81
N ASP A 121 -0.67 19.88 -15.26
CA ASP A 121 -1.57 19.73 -16.42
C ASP A 121 -0.80 19.43 -17.72
N ASP A 122 0.48 19.80 -17.77
CA ASP A 122 1.39 19.58 -18.91
C ASP A 122 2.14 18.23 -18.81
N ALA A 123 1.82 17.38 -17.82
CA ALA A 123 2.46 16.08 -17.66
C ALA A 123 2.24 15.20 -18.90
N ILE A 124 3.33 14.62 -19.39
CA ILE A 124 3.31 13.76 -20.56
C ILE A 124 3.13 12.32 -20.11
N GLU A 125 2.03 11.68 -20.49
CA GLU A 125 1.90 10.23 -20.35
C GLU A 125 2.84 9.52 -21.33
N ILE A 126 3.64 8.61 -20.80
CA ILE A 126 4.58 7.81 -21.57
C ILE A 126 3.89 6.49 -21.89
N THR A 127 3.23 6.42 -23.05
CA THR A 127 2.53 5.21 -23.51
C THR A 127 3.45 4.21 -24.21
N ASP A 128 4.58 4.69 -24.76
CA ASP A 128 5.52 3.86 -25.50
C ASP A 128 6.93 4.48 -25.59
N TYR A 129 7.91 3.64 -25.91
CA TYR A 129 9.28 4.05 -26.21
C TYR A 129 9.98 2.98 -27.06
N GLY A 130 10.15 3.24 -28.36
CA GLY A 130 10.63 2.22 -29.29
C GLY A 130 9.58 1.12 -29.46
N ASP A 131 9.97 -0.13 -29.26
CA ASP A 131 9.06 -1.29 -29.41
C ASP A 131 8.28 -1.64 -28.11
N TYR A 132 8.46 -0.83 -27.05
CA TYR A 132 7.89 -1.09 -25.73
C TYR A 132 6.65 -0.23 -25.50
N LYS A 133 5.62 -0.82 -24.87
CA LYS A 133 4.39 -0.14 -24.45
C LYS A 133 4.28 -0.11 -22.94
N PHE A 134 3.77 0.99 -22.40
CA PHE A 134 3.75 1.26 -20.98
C PHE A 134 2.37 1.73 -20.53
N GLU A 135 2.11 1.54 -19.25
CA GLU A 135 0.97 2.11 -18.53
C GLU A 135 1.48 2.72 -17.24
N PHE A 136 0.83 3.79 -16.79
CA PHE A 136 1.09 4.46 -15.50
C PHE A 136 2.44 5.18 -15.40
N TYR A 137 3.12 5.42 -16.53
CA TYR A 137 4.38 6.16 -16.57
C TYR A 137 4.15 7.56 -17.11
N TYR A 138 4.74 8.55 -16.45
CA TYR A 138 4.58 9.95 -16.80
C TYR A 138 5.93 10.66 -16.76
N TYR A 139 6.04 11.74 -17.51
CA TYR A 139 7.13 12.70 -17.43
C TYR A 139 6.56 14.06 -17.08
N ASP A 140 7.08 14.67 -16.01
CA ASP A 140 6.65 15.98 -15.54
C ASP A 140 7.81 16.68 -14.83
N ASN A 141 7.96 18.00 -15.04
CA ASN A 141 8.95 18.83 -14.36
C ASN A 141 10.38 18.27 -14.34
N ASN A 142 10.86 17.74 -15.48
CA ASN A 142 12.16 17.08 -15.63
C ASN A 142 12.34 15.71 -14.95
N ASP A 143 11.29 15.16 -14.37
CA ASP A 143 11.31 13.89 -13.66
C ASP A 143 10.39 12.87 -14.32
N PHE A 144 10.68 11.59 -14.05
CA PHE A 144 9.87 10.47 -14.48
C PHE A 144 9.09 9.94 -13.29
N TRP A 145 7.81 9.66 -13.49
CA TRP A 145 6.87 9.26 -12.46
C TRP A 145 6.19 7.95 -12.82
N PHE A 146 5.88 7.16 -11.80
CA PHE A 146 5.10 5.93 -11.91
C PHE A 146 3.90 5.99 -10.97
N TYR A 147 2.68 5.94 -11.51
CA TYR A 147 1.47 5.87 -10.71
C TYR A 147 1.27 4.45 -10.17
N ASN A 148 1.27 4.31 -8.85
CA ASN A 148 1.19 2.99 -8.20
C ASN A 148 -0.23 2.56 -7.81
N GLY A 149 -1.26 3.27 -8.30
CA GLY A 149 -2.65 3.09 -7.88
C GLY A 149 -3.01 3.81 -6.57
N VAL A 150 -2.14 4.70 -6.07
CA VAL A 150 -2.39 5.61 -4.94
C VAL A 150 -1.86 6.99 -5.29
N GLN A 151 -0.56 7.06 -5.58
CA GLN A 151 0.17 8.30 -5.83
C GLN A 151 1.21 8.08 -6.94
N TYR A 152 1.74 9.19 -7.46
CA TYR A 152 2.83 9.20 -8.40
C TYR A 152 4.15 9.08 -7.66
N ARG A 153 4.85 7.97 -7.86
CA ARG A 153 6.19 7.76 -7.30
C ARG A 153 7.25 8.22 -8.28
N LYS A 154 8.16 9.07 -7.82
CA LYS A 154 9.33 9.47 -8.61
C LYS A 154 10.22 8.28 -8.93
N LEU A 155 10.61 8.15 -10.19
CA LEU A 155 11.51 7.12 -10.66
C LEU A 155 12.96 7.60 -10.58
N HIS A 156 13.82 6.69 -10.14
CA HIS A 156 15.24 6.98 -9.99
C HIS A 156 15.93 7.06 -11.37
N MET A 157 16.49 8.22 -11.68
CA MET A 157 17.39 8.40 -12.83
C MET A 157 18.77 7.82 -12.50
N ILE A 158 19.18 6.82 -13.26
CA ILE A 158 20.48 6.15 -13.12
C ILE A 158 21.47 6.83 -14.06
N ASP A 159 22.55 7.34 -13.48
CA ASP A 159 23.72 7.86 -14.21
C ASP A 159 24.71 6.74 -14.50
N ASN A 160 25.17 6.61 -15.74
CA ASN A 160 26.24 5.69 -16.14
C ASN A 160 27.51 6.41 -16.63
N GLY A 161 27.61 7.72 -16.39
CA GLY A 161 28.72 8.60 -16.80
C GLY A 161 28.57 9.19 -18.20
N TRP A 162 27.76 8.58 -19.07
CA TRP A 162 27.55 9.04 -20.45
C TRP A 162 26.11 9.44 -20.76
N SER A 163 25.16 8.93 -19.97
CA SER A 163 23.73 9.12 -20.18
C SER A 163 22.94 8.79 -18.91
N TYR A 164 21.81 9.49 -18.75
CA TYR A 164 20.83 9.14 -17.74
C TYR A 164 19.81 8.16 -18.32
N HIS A 165 19.42 7.18 -17.51
CA HIS A 165 18.36 6.23 -17.85
C HIS A 165 17.39 6.04 -16.70
N VAL A 166 16.13 5.77 -17.04
CA VAL A 166 15.11 5.36 -16.07
C VAL A 166 14.72 3.91 -16.35
N LYS A 167 14.72 3.08 -15.31
CA LYS A 167 14.29 1.68 -15.40
C LYS A 167 12.76 1.63 -15.32
N VAL A 168 12.13 0.99 -16.30
CA VAL A 168 10.67 0.85 -16.40
C VAL A 168 10.30 -0.59 -16.74
N THR A 169 9.05 -0.96 -16.52
CA THR A 169 8.50 -2.27 -16.87
C THR A 169 7.37 -2.06 -17.87
N ASP A 170 7.42 -2.77 -19.00
CA ASP A 170 6.40 -2.69 -20.03
C ASP A 170 5.12 -3.46 -19.62
N ILE A 171 4.06 -3.35 -20.42
CA ILE A 171 2.78 -4.04 -20.17
C ILE A 171 2.86 -5.57 -20.24
N ASN A 172 3.97 -6.13 -20.73
CA ASN A 172 4.24 -7.58 -20.80
C ASN A 172 5.21 -8.03 -19.69
N ASP A 173 5.33 -7.24 -18.61
CA ASP A 173 6.25 -7.45 -17.50
C ASP A 173 7.74 -7.49 -17.87
N LYS A 174 8.12 -6.99 -19.06
CA LYS A 174 9.51 -6.91 -19.49
C LYS A 174 10.15 -5.63 -18.96
N ILE A 175 11.20 -5.82 -18.18
CA ILE A 175 12.03 -4.73 -17.68
C ILE A 175 12.86 -4.14 -18.82
N THR A 176 12.79 -2.82 -19.00
CA THR A 176 13.54 -2.06 -19.99
C THR A 176 14.02 -0.72 -19.41
N LYS A 177 14.60 0.14 -20.25
CA LYS A 177 15.13 1.44 -19.86
C LYS A 177 14.74 2.52 -20.87
N ILE A 178 14.33 3.67 -20.37
CA ILE A 178 14.17 4.90 -21.16
C ILE A 178 15.48 5.69 -21.04
N ALA A 179 16.13 6.00 -22.16
CA ALA A 179 17.28 6.90 -22.15
C ALA A 179 16.81 8.35 -22.16
N VAL A 180 17.13 9.11 -21.10
CA VAL A 180 16.55 10.43 -20.82
C VAL A 180 16.80 11.42 -21.97
N ASN A 181 18.04 11.51 -22.46
CA ASN A 181 18.36 12.45 -23.55
C ASN A 181 17.66 12.08 -24.87
N LYS A 182 17.49 10.78 -25.15
CA LYS A 182 16.77 10.33 -26.35
C LYS A 182 15.27 10.56 -26.22
N PHE A 183 14.71 10.36 -25.03
CA PHE A 183 13.32 10.70 -24.72
C PHE A 183 13.08 12.19 -24.91
N LYS A 184 13.88 13.05 -24.26
CA LYS A 184 13.73 14.51 -24.37
C LYS A 184 13.78 15.02 -25.81
N LYS A 185 14.67 14.48 -26.65
CA LYS A 185 14.72 14.80 -28.08
C LYS A 185 13.51 14.32 -28.87
N LEU A 186 12.93 13.17 -28.50
CA LEU A 186 11.75 12.62 -29.19
C LEU A 186 10.48 13.44 -28.92
N TYR A 187 10.43 14.09 -27.76
CA TYR A 187 9.31 14.92 -27.31
C TYR A 187 9.61 16.43 -27.38
N ASP A 188 10.66 16.84 -28.13
CA ASP A 188 11.06 18.25 -28.34
C ASP A 188 11.26 19.06 -27.04
N LEU A 189 11.79 18.43 -26.00
CA LEU A 189 12.03 19.02 -24.67
C LEU A 189 13.42 19.64 -24.49
N ILE A 190 14.33 19.44 -25.45
CA ILE A 190 15.70 19.99 -25.50
C ILE A 190 16.17 20.21 -26.93
#